data_AF-A0A945AGP5-F1
#
_entry.id   AF-A0A945AGP5-F1
#
_cell.length_a   1.000
_cell.length_b   1.000
_cell.length_c   1.000
_cell.angle_alpha   90.00
_cell.angle_beta   90.00
_cell.angle_gamma   90.00
#
_symmetry.space_group_name_H-M   'P 1'
#
loop_
_entity.id
_entity.type
_entity.pdbx_description
1 polymer ?
#
loop_
_entity_poly.entity_id
_entity_poly.type
_entity_poly.pdbx_seq_one_letter_code
_entity_poly.pdbx_strand_id
1 'polypeptide(L)'
;VETFQKGRDIHTETAVKIYGLSEDHVTDDMRRQAKTVNFGIIYGISAFGLAERLNVSRSQANELITQYFDQFPGAKAYMDETVAFAVEHGYVETITGRRRYLRDIHSRNATIRKGAERNAINSRIQGTAADMIKIAMTRVYHELRNRNLKTQMLLQVHDELVFDLYKEEEDEVKTLVEVAMKNAIPMSVPIEVEMGTGDNWLEAH
;
A
#
# COMPACT_ATOMS: atom_id res chain seq x y z
N VAL A 1 11.60 -3.43 -5.68
CA VAL A 1 11.55 -2.49 -6.83
C VAL A 1 11.52 -3.26 -8.13
N GLU A 2 12.54 -4.07 -8.42
CA GLU A 2 12.62 -4.88 -9.64
C GLU A 2 11.39 -5.76 -9.89
N THR A 3 10.86 -6.43 -8.86
CA THR A 3 9.64 -7.25 -8.93
C THR A 3 8.47 -6.49 -9.55
N PHE A 4 8.18 -5.30 -9.04
CA PHE A 4 7.09 -4.47 -9.57
C PHE A 4 7.41 -3.89 -10.95
N GLN A 5 8.66 -3.49 -11.21
CA GLN A 5 9.06 -3.01 -12.54
C GLN A 5 8.94 -4.10 -13.63
N LYS A 6 9.03 -5.36 -13.24
CA LYS A 6 8.83 -6.53 -14.12
C LYS A 6 7.37 -7.02 -14.15
N GLY A 7 6.43 -6.33 -13.48
CA GLY A 7 5.03 -6.75 -13.41
C GLY A 7 4.82 -8.10 -12.72
N ARG A 8 5.72 -8.48 -11.79
CA ARG A 8 5.63 -9.75 -11.06
C ARG A 8 4.86 -9.56 -9.76
N ASP A 9 4.19 -10.63 -9.32
CA ASP A 9 3.47 -10.63 -8.05
C ASP A 9 4.44 -10.61 -6.85
N ILE A 10 4.37 -9.54 -6.06
CA ILE A 10 5.24 -9.34 -4.90
C ILE A 10 5.01 -10.40 -3.81
N HIS A 11 3.80 -10.96 -3.69
CA HIS A 11 3.50 -11.95 -2.67
C HIS A 11 4.11 -13.31 -3.00
N THR A 12 4.04 -13.74 -4.25
CA THR A 12 4.74 -14.91 -4.76
C THR A 12 6.26 -14.74 -4.65
N GLU A 13 6.81 -13.57 -5.01
CA GLU A 13 8.24 -13.31 -4.86
C GLU A 13 8.69 -13.35 -3.38
N THR A 14 7.89 -12.79 -2.48
CA THR A 14 8.13 -12.92 -1.02
C THR A 14 8.10 -14.40 -0.61
N ALA A 15 7.14 -15.20 -1.08
CA ALA A 15 7.05 -16.62 -0.76
C ALA A 15 8.30 -17.38 -1.25
N VAL A 16 8.72 -17.19 -2.50
CA VAL A 16 9.97 -17.73 -3.07
C VAL A 16 11.15 -17.47 -2.14
N LYS A 17 11.30 -16.23 -1.69
CA LYS A 17 12.42 -15.78 -0.86
C LYS A 17 12.38 -16.31 0.57
N ILE A 18 11.20 -16.34 1.20
CA ILE A 18 11.04 -16.80 2.59
C ILE A 18 11.18 -18.32 2.66
N TYR A 19 10.52 -19.06 1.76
CA TYR A 19 10.55 -20.54 1.79
C TYR A 19 11.78 -21.13 1.08
N GLY A 20 12.55 -20.32 0.34
CA GLY A 20 13.72 -20.80 -0.39
C GLY A 20 13.38 -21.77 -1.53
N LEU A 21 12.21 -21.59 -2.16
CA LEU A 21 11.67 -22.45 -3.22
C LEU A 21 11.66 -21.70 -4.55
N SER A 22 11.65 -22.42 -5.67
CA SER A 22 11.41 -21.80 -6.97
C SER A 22 9.92 -21.46 -7.16
N GLU A 23 9.64 -20.49 -8.05
CA GLU A 23 8.29 -19.92 -8.25
C GLU A 23 7.23 -20.97 -8.60
N ASP A 24 7.61 -21.99 -9.38
CA ASP A 24 6.76 -23.14 -9.77
C ASP A 24 6.35 -24.04 -8.59
N HIS A 25 7.03 -23.93 -7.45
CA HIS A 25 6.70 -24.67 -6.22
C HIS A 25 5.94 -23.82 -5.19
N VAL A 26 5.64 -22.55 -5.50
CA VAL A 26 4.84 -21.70 -4.61
C VAL A 26 3.37 -22.09 -4.73
N THR A 27 2.79 -22.48 -3.59
CA THR A 27 1.35 -22.77 -3.50
C THR A 27 0.54 -21.51 -3.17
N ASP A 28 -0.76 -21.53 -3.44
CA ASP A 28 -1.67 -20.44 -3.07
C ASP A 28 -1.69 -20.14 -1.56
N ASP A 29 -1.52 -21.17 -0.73
CA ASP A 29 -1.41 -21.00 0.72
C ASP A 29 -0.11 -20.27 1.08
N MET A 30 1.02 -20.65 0.50
CA MET A 30 2.31 -19.96 0.69
C MET A 30 2.22 -18.49 0.25
N ARG A 31 1.59 -18.22 -0.90
CA ARG A 31 1.35 -16.86 -1.37
C ARG A 31 0.47 -16.07 -0.40
N ARG A 32 -0.61 -16.68 0.13
CA ARG A 32 -1.50 -16.04 1.13
C ARG A 32 -0.76 -15.76 2.45
N GLN A 33 0.08 -16.67 2.91
CA GLN A 33 0.91 -16.47 4.10
C GLN A 33 1.91 -15.34 3.86
N ALA A 34 2.61 -15.33 2.73
CA ALA A 34 3.52 -14.25 2.33
C ALA A 34 2.80 -12.89 2.22
N LYS A 35 1.56 -12.86 1.70
CA LYS A 35 0.70 -11.66 1.72
C LYS A 35 0.46 -11.15 3.13
N THR A 36 0.13 -12.06 4.05
CA THR A 36 -0.08 -11.75 5.47
C THR A 36 1.19 -11.23 6.14
N VAL A 37 2.34 -11.81 5.80
CA VAL A 37 3.67 -11.35 6.24
C VAL A 37 3.98 -9.95 5.72
N ASN A 38 3.84 -9.70 4.41
CA ASN A 38 4.07 -8.39 3.78
C ASN A 38 3.25 -7.29 4.49
N PHE A 39 1.93 -7.47 4.59
CA PHE A 39 1.08 -6.47 5.24
C PHE A 39 1.32 -6.39 6.74
N GLY A 40 1.59 -7.51 7.41
CA GLY A 40 1.89 -7.52 8.84
C GLY A 40 3.15 -6.70 9.15
N ILE A 41 4.27 -7.04 8.51
CA ILE A 41 5.58 -6.47 8.82
C ILE A 41 5.62 -4.99 8.45
N ILE A 42 5.12 -4.60 7.28
CA ILE A 42 5.09 -3.20 6.83
C ILE A 42 4.31 -2.31 7.82
N TYR A 43 3.29 -2.86 8.50
CA TYR A 43 2.53 -2.15 9.51
C TYR A 43 3.00 -2.36 10.95
N GLY A 44 4.22 -2.89 11.12
CA GLY A 44 4.88 -3.05 12.41
C GLY A 44 4.22 -4.09 13.32
N ILE A 45 3.65 -5.16 12.74
CA ILE A 45 3.12 -6.27 13.53
C ILE A 45 4.22 -6.89 14.40
N SER A 46 3.86 -7.31 15.61
CA SER A 46 4.76 -8.10 16.45
C SER A 46 4.73 -9.57 16.02
N ALA A 47 5.76 -10.33 16.39
CA ALA A 47 5.75 -11.78 16.19
C ALA A 47 4.57 -12.49 16.87
N PHE A 48 4.05 -11.92 17.97
CA PHE A 48 2.83 -12.40 18.59
C PHE A 48 1.62 -12.22 17.66
N GLY A 49 1.42 -11.00 17.13
CA GLY A 49 0.30 -10.73 16.22
C GLY A 49 0.42 -11.48 14.89
N LEU A 50 1.64 -11.71 14.40
CA LEU A 50 1.87 -12.50 13.20
C LEU A 50 1.57 -13.98 13.43
N ALA A 51 1.99 -14.53 14.59
CA ALA A 51 1.70 -15.90 14.98
C ALA A 51 0.19 -16.19 15.01
N GLU A 52 -0.61 -15.28 15.56
CA GLU A 52 -2.08 -15.41 15.57
C GLU A 52 -2.68 -15.42 14.17
N ARG A 53 -2.23 -14.52 13.28
CA ARG A 53 -2.77 -14.41 11.91
C ARG A 53 -2.40 -15.60 11.02
N LEU A 54 -1.20 -16.14 11.20
CA LEU A 54 -0.71 -17.29 10.43
C LEU A 54 -1.05 -18.63 11.09
N ASN A 55 -1.59 -18.63 12.31
CA ASN A 55 -1.82 -19.82 13.13
C ASN A 55 -0.54 -20.67 13.29
N VAL A 56 0.58 -20.02 13.63
CA VAL A 56 1.89 -20.66 13.83
C VAL A 56 2.44 -20.35 15.23
N SER A 57 3.52 -21.03 15.63
CA SER A 57 4.17 -20.71 16.90
C SER A 57 4.84 -19.33 16.86
N ARG A 58 5.01 -18.70 18.03
CA ARG A 58 5.74 -17.42 18.15
C ARG A 58 7.19 -17.52 17.65
N SER A 59 7.82 -18.70 17.79
CA SER A 59 9.17 -18.94 17.30
C SER A 59 9.21 -18.90 15.77
N GLN A 60 8.28 -19.59 15.11
CA GLN A 60 8.17 -19.57 13.64
C GLN A 60 7.85 -18.17 13.12
N ALA A 61 6.95 -17.43 13.78
CA ALA A 61 6.66 -16.05 13.39
C ALA A 61 7.88 -15.12 13.51
N ASN A 62 8.70 -15.28 14.55
CA ASN A 62 9.97 -14.54 14.68
C ASN A 62 10.95 -14.88 13.57
N GLU A 63 11.06 -16.16 13.22
CA GLU A 63 11.93 -16.63 12.14
C GLU A 63 11.51 -16.05 10.79
N LEU A 64 10.20 -16.06 10.47
CA LEU A 64 9.65 -15.44 9.26
C LEU A 64 9.95 -13.94 9.19
N ILE A 65 9.81 -13.21 10.30
CA ILE A 65 10.14 -11.77 10.36
C ILE A 65 11.64 -11.55 10.10
N THR A 66 12.49 -12.39 10.68
CA THR A 66 13.94 -12.29 10.53
C THR A 66 14.33 -12.54 9.07
N GLN A 67 13.88 -13.67 8.50
CA GLN A 67 14.10 -14.01 7.09
C GLN A 67 13.59 -12.93 6.15
N TYR A 68 12.41 -12.36 6.43
CA TYR A 68 11.88 -11.25 5.63
C TYR A 68 12.83 -10.05 5.62
N PHE A 69 13.34 -9.62 6.79
CA PHE A 69 14.25 -8.49 6.84
C PHE A 69 15.64 -8.78 6.26
N ASP A 70 16.10 -10.03 6.31
CA ASP A 70 17.33 -10.45 5.65
C ASP A 70 17.19 -10.38 4.13
N GLN A 71 16.02 -10.74 3.59
CA GLN A 71 15.71 -10.68 2.15
C GLN A 71 15.36 -9.27 1.67
N PHE A 72 14.82 -8.43 2.57
CA PHE A 72 14.37 -7.07 2.28
C PHE A 72 14.98 -6.05 3.26
N PRO A 73 16.32 -5.87 3.28
CA PRO A 73 17.00 -5.02 4.25
C PRO A 73 16.57 -3.55 4.14
N GLY A 74 16.22 -3.08 2.93
CA GLY A 74 15.69 -1.73 2.72
C GLY A 74 14.36 -1.47 3.42
N ALA A 75 13.51 -2.48 3.60
CA ALA A 75 12.26 -2.33 4.35
C ALA A 75 12.54 -2.10 5.85
N LYS A 76 13.50 -2.84 6.42
CA LYS A 76 13.95 -2.64 7.80
C LYS A 76 14.55 -1.25 8.00
N ALA A 77 15.48 -0.86 7.11
CA ALA A 77 16.12 0.46 7.15
C ALA A 77 15.07 1.58 7.12
N TYR A 78 14.10 1.50 6.20
CA TYR A 78 13.01 2.48 6.11
C TYR A 78 12.16 2.58 7.40
N MET A 79 11.85 1.45 8.03
CA MET A 79 11.10 1.42 9.29
C MET A 79 11.89 2.06 10.43
N ASP A 80 13.16 1.67 10.58
CA ASP A 80 14.06 2.17 11.62
C ASP A 80 14.30 3.69 11.45
N GLU A 81 14.58 4.15 10.22
CA GLU A 81 14.76 5.57 9.88
C GLU A 81 13.49 6.38 10.12
N THR A 82 12.32 5.84 9.78
CA THR A 82 11.03 6.53 10.00
C THR A 82 10.75 6.71 11.49
N VAL A 83 11.04 5.70 12.31
CA VAL A 83 10.90 5.82 13.77
C VAL A 83 11.91 6.80 14.33
N ALA A 84 13.18 6.74 13.91
CA ALA A 84 14.21 7.67 14.34
C ALA A 84 13.82 9.13 14.02
N PHE A 85 13.36 9.38 12.79
CA PHE A 85 12.86 10.69 12.38
C PHE A 85 11.69 11.15 13.26
N ALA A 86 10.73 10.27 13.53
CA ALA A 86 9.57 10.58 14.36
C ALA A 86 9.95 10.93 15.80
N VAL A 87 10.94 10.22 16.36
CA VAL A 87 11.48 10.50 17.69
C VAL A 87 12.21 11.84 17.69
N GLU A 88 13.00 12.16 16.68
CA GLU A 88 13.74 13.42 16.63
C GLU A 88 12.81 14.64 16.45
N HIS A 89 11.80 14.52 15.58
CA HIS A 89 10.99 15.67 15.14
C HIS A 89 9.60 15.74 15.79
N GLY A 90 9.11 14.66 16.39
CA GLY A 90 7.76 14.58 16.96
C GLY A 90 6.63 14.41 15.92
N TYR A 91 6.97 14.23 14.64
CA TYR A 91 6.01 14.00 13.55
C TYR A 91 6.64 13.17 12.42
N VAL A 92 5.80 12.71 11.50
CA VAL A 92 6.21 12.13 10.21
C VAL A 92 5.51 12.82 9.05
N GLU A 93 6.07 12.70 7.85
CA GLU A 93 5.54 13.31 6.63
C GLU A 93 5.29 12.29 5.51
N THR A 94 4.24 12.52 4.72
CA THR A 94 4.02 11.84 3.44
C THR A 94 4.97 12.39 2.37
N ILE A 95 5.04 11.73 1.20
CA ILE A 95 5.88 12.20 0.08
C ILE A 95 5.49 13.62 -0.37
N THR A 96 4.23 14.01 -0.18
CA THR A 96 3.71 15.35 -0.53
C THR A 96 3.84 16.37 0.60
N GLY A 97 4.51 16.02 1.71
CA GLY A 97 4.76 16.92 2.83
C GLY A 97 3.64 17.04 3.86
N ARG A 98 2.58 16.20 3.79
CA ARG A 98 1.53 16.22 4.81
C ARG A 98 2.04 15.62 6.11
N ARG A 99 1.90 16.36 7.21
CA ARG A 99 2.40 15.97 8.54
C ARG A 99 1.37 15.20 9.37
N ARG A 100 1.85 14.24 10.15
CA ARG A 100 1.15 13.67 11.30
C ARG A 100 2.02 13.76 12.55
N TYR A 101 1.55 14.53 13.53
CA TYR A 101 2.18 14.66 14.83
C TYR A 101 1.90 13.45 15.72
N LEU A 102 2.92 13.00 16.45
CA LEU A 102 2.89 11.79 17.27
C LEU A 102 3.16 12.15 18.72
N ARG A 103 2.12 12.60 19.44
CA ARG A 103 2.21 13.05 20.84
C ARG A 103 2.89 12.03 21.76
N ASP A 104 2.66 10.75 21.47
CA ASP A 104 3.09 9.62 22.30
C ASP A 104 4.46 9.03 21.93
N ILE A 105 5.16 9.60 20.94
CA ILE A 105 6.45 9.06 20.48
C ILE A 105 7.55 9.11 21.56
N HIS A 106 7.40 10.01 22.53
CA HIS A 106 8.29 10.14 23.70
C HIS A 106 7.71 9.53 24.98
N SER A 107 6.60 8.78 24.88
CA SER A 107 5.94 8.23 26.06
C SER A 107 6.90 7.33 26.85
N ARG A 108 6.93 7.52 28.18
CA ARG A 108 7.66 6.62 29.09
C ARG A 108 7.04 5.23 29.14
N ASN A 109 5.75 5.11 28.82
CA ASN A 109 5.07 3.83 28.70
C ASN A 109 5.45 3.15 27.38
N ALA A 110 6.15 2.01 27.47
CA ALA A 110 6.66 1.30 26.31
C ALA A 110 5.56 0.81 25.35
N THR A 111 4.39 0.43 25.86
CA THR A 111 3.26 0.00 25.01
C THR A 111 2.69 1.16 24.20
N ILE A 112 2.50 2.30 24.85
CA ILE A 112 2.02 3.53 24.21
C ILE A 112 3.04 4.00 23.16
N ARG A 113 4.32 4.03 23.52
CA ARG A 113 5.40 4.43 22.61
C ARG A 113 5.50 3.52 21.38
N LYS A 114 5.49 2.19 21.55
CA LYS A 114 5.46 1.23 20.42
C LYS A 114 4.23 1.42 19.53
N GLY A 115 3.09 1.81 20.11
CA GLY A 115 1.91 2.20 19.34
C GLY A 115 2.15 3.44 18.46
N ALA A 116 2.83 4.45 19.00
CA ALA A 116 3.22 5.65 18.26
C ALA A 116 4.25 5.34 17.15
N GLU A 117 5.22 4.47 17.41
CA GLU A 117 6.20 4.01 16.42
C GLU A 117 5.52 3.30 15.23
N ARG A 118 4.58 2.38 15.49
CA ARG A 118 3.76 1.76 14.43
C ARG A 118 2.94 2.80 13.65
N ASN A 119 2.33 3.74 14.37
CA ASN A 119 1.59 4.82 13.74
C ASN A 119 2.49 5.69 12.85
N ALA A 120 3.74 5.92 13.23
CA ALA A 120 4.70 6.68 12.43
C ALA A 120 4.91 6.03 11.05
N ILE A 121 5.20 4.73 11.04
CA ILE A 121 5.43 3.94 9.82
C ILE A 121 4.16 3.94 8.96
N ASN A 122 3.01 3.58 9.56
CA ASN A 122 1.74 3.48 8.86
C ASN A 122 1.31 4.81 8.23
N SER A 123 1.54 5.92 8.94
CA SER A 123 1.08 7.25 8.50
C SER A 123 1.80 7.73 7.25
N ARG A 124 3.08 7.42 7.08
CA ARG A 124 3.80 7.78 5.85
C ARG A 124 3.25 7.00 4.64
N ILE A 125 3.02 5.71 4.81
CA ILE A 125 2.55 4.81 3.75
C ILE A 125 1.09 5.11 3.37
N GLN A 126 0.17 4.98 4.34
CA GLN A 126 -1.26 5.20 4.11
C GLN A 126 -1.55 6.66 3.75
N GLY A 127 -0.81 7.58 4.38
CA GLY A 127 -0.92 8.98 4.03
C GLY A 127 -0.53 9.22 2.57
N THR A 128 0.61 8.72 2.12
CA THR A 128 1.02 8.89 0.72
C THR A 128 -0.01 8.31 -0.25
N ALA A 129 -0.59 7.13 0.04
CA ALA A 129 -1.68 6.57 -0.76
C ALA A 129 -2.93 7.49 -0.78
N ALA A 130 -3.31 8.03 0.39
CA ALA A 130 -4.42 8.98 0.49
C ALA A 130 -4.14 10.32 -0.20
N ASP A 131 -2.88 10.73 -0.32
CA ASP A 131 -2.48 11.91 -1.10
C ASP A 131 -2.55 11.62 -2.60
N MET A 132 -2.06 10.46 -3.02
CA MET A 132 -2.09 10.00 -4.41
C MET A 132 -3.51 9.98 -4.96
N ILE A 133 -4.45 9.32 -4.26
CA ILE A 133 -5.83 9.22 -4.72
C ILE A 133 -6.51 10.59 -4.81
N LYS A 134 -6.25 11.50 -3.87
CA LYS A 134 -6.82 12.86 -3.88
C LYS A 134 -6.29 13.71 -5.04
N ILE A 135 -5.00 13.57 -5.35
CA ILE A 135 -4.40 14.22 -6.52
C ILE A 135 -5.00 13.64 -7.80
N ALA A 136 -5.13 12.32 -7.89
CA ALA A 136 -5.80 11.65 -9.03
C ALA A 136 -7.23 12.14 -9.21
N MET A 137 -8.03 12.17 -8.14
CA MET A 137 -9.41 12.65 -8.16
C MET A 137 -9.52 14.08 -8.71
N THR A 138 -8.64 14.96 -8.24
CA THR A 138 -8.61 16.36 -8.67
C THR A 138 -8.29 16.47 -10.16
N ARG A 139 -7.32 15.69 -10.66
CA ARG A 139 -6.96 15.65 -12.08
C ARG A 139 -8.09 15.12 -12.95
N VAL A 140 -8.69 13.99 -12.57
CA VAL A 140 -9.84 13.40 -13.28
C VAL A 140 -10.98 14.41 -13.34
N TYR A 141 -11.31 15.05 -12.21
CA TYR A 141 -12.36 16.06 -12.16
C TYR A 141 -12.12 17.21 -13.15
N HIS A 142 -10.89 17.74 -13.21
CA HIS A 142 -10.55 18.81 -14.14
C HIS A 142 -10.60 18.34 -15.60
N GLU A 143 -10.10 17.15 -15.90
CA GLU A 143 -10.11 16.61 -17.26
C GLU A 143 -11.53 16.36 -17.77
N LEU A 144 -12.40 15.75 -16.96
CA LEU A 144 -13.82 15.55 -17.31
C LEU A 144 -14.50 16.90 -17.65
N ARG A 145 -14.23 17.93 -16.84
CA ARG A 145 -14.80 19.27 -17.07
C ARG A 145 -14.22 19.98 -18.28
N ASN A 146 -12.90 19.97 -18.45
CA ASN A 146 -12.23 20.66 -19.56
C ASN A 146 -12.67 20.11 -20.92
N ARG A 147 -13.00 18.81 -20.98
CA ARG A 147 -13.48 18.11 -22.17
C ARG A 147 -15.00 18.12 -22.31
N ASN A 148 -15.72 18.71 -21.35
CA ASN A 148 -17.19 18.73 -21.28
C ASN A 148 -17.83 17.34 -21.37
N LEU A 149 -17.20 16.34 -20.73
CA LEU A 149 -17.70 14.97 -20.67
C LEU A 149 -18.93 14.87 -19.75
N LYS A 150 -19.87 14.00 -20.10
CA LYS A 150 -21.08 13.73 -19.32
C LYS A 150 -20.82 12.80 -18.15
N THR A 151 -19.81 11.94 -18.25
CA THR A 151 -19.39 11.01 -17.21
C THR A 151 -19.09 11.69 -15.88
N GLN A 152 -19.52 11.08 -14.77
CA GLN A 152 -19.37 11.64 -13.43
C GLN A 152 -18.64 10.69 -12.48
N MET A 153 -17.73 11.23 -11.67
CA MET A 153 -17.17 10.50 -10.53
C MET A 153 -18.17 10.51 -9.37
N LEU A 154 -18.62 9.33 -8.94
CA LEU A 154 -19.66 9.17 -7.93
C LEU A 154 -19.08 8.94 -6.53
N LEU A 155 -18.16 7.97 -6.41
CA LEU A 155 -17.67 7.49 -5.11
C LEU A 155 -16.15 7.35 -5.13
N GLN A 156 -15.58 7.46 -3.94
CA GLN A 156 -14.23 7.03 -3.64
C GLN A 156 -14.29 6.08 -2.45
N VAL A 157 -13.79 4.86 -2.62
CA VAL A 157 -13.81 3.81 -1.60
C VAL A 157 -12.43 3.17 -1.54
N HIS A 158 -11.75 3.26 -0.40
CA HIS A 158 -10.36 2.79 -0.25
C HIS A 158 -9.39 3.38 -1.29
N ASP A 159 -9.01 2.61 -2.30
CA ASP A 159 -8.13 2.95 -3.41
C ASP A 159 -8.88 2.98 -4.77
N GLU A 160 -10.20 2.82 -4.75
CA GLU A 160 -11.08 2.77 -5.90
C GLU A 160 -11.82 4.09 -6.15
N LEU A 161 -12.00 4.45 -7.43
CA LEU A 161 -12.87 5.53 -7.89
C LEU A 161 -13.99 4.94 -8.75
N VAL A 162 -15.24 5.24 -8.38
CA VAL A 162 -16.44 4.73 -9.07
C VAL A 162 -17.06 5.84 -9.91
N PHE A 163 -17.43 5.51 -11.14
CA PHE A 163 -17.96 6.46 -12.11
C PHE A 163 -19.35 6.04 -12.63
N ASP A 164 -20.21 7.03 -12.88
CA ASP A 164 -21.36 6.90 -13.76
C ASP A 164 -20.90 7.22 -15.18
N LEU A 165 -20.71 6.18 -15.99
CA LEU A 165 -20.05 6.27 -17.29
C LEU A 165 -21.08 6.49 -18.41
N TYR A 166 -20.90 7.55 -19.19
CA TYR A 166 -21.63 7.70 -20.45
C TYR A 166 -20.99 6.79 -21.49
N LYS A 167 -21.74 5.82 -22.04
CA LYS A 167 -21.20 4.70 -22.83
C LYS A 167 -20.37 5.15 -24.03
N GLU A 168 -20.76 6.25 -24.67
CA GLU A 168 -20.08 6.82 -25.82
C GLU A 168 -18.73 7.49 -25.47
N GLU A 169 -18.44 7.69 -24.18
CA GLU A 169 -17.19 8.27 -23.66
C GLU A 169 -16.24 7.22 -23.06
N GLU A 170 -16.59 5.92 -23.11
CA GLU A 170 -15.89 4.85 -22.40
C GLU A 170 -14.37 4.85 -22.61
N ASP A 171 -13.92 4.78 -23.86
CA ASP A 171 -12.49 4.69 -24.19
C ASP A 171 -11.73 5.96 -23.75
N GLU A 172 -12.35 7.12 -23.92
CA GLU A 172 -11.75 8.40 -23.55
C GLU A 172 -11.62 8.53 -22.03
N VAL A 173 -12.69 8.19 -21.29
CA VAL A 173 -12.70 8.23 -19.82
C VAL A 173 -11.71 7.22 -19.25
N LYS A 174 -11.69 5.97 -19.75
CA LYS A 174 -10.74 4.95 -19.28
C LYS A 174 -9.30 5.44 -19.43
N THR A 175 -8.95 5.94 -20.61
CA THR A 175 -7.60 6.48 -20.89
C THR A 175 -7.25 7.65 -19.94
N LEU A 176 -8.17 8.60 -19.79
CA LEU A 176 -8.00 9.78 -18.93
C LEU A 176 -7.82 9.39 -17.46
N VAL A 177 -8.67 8.51 -16.95
CA VAL A 177 -8.64 8.05 -15.55
C VAL A 177 -7.35 7.28 -15.28
N GLU A 178 -6.93 6.41 -16.20
CA GLU A 178 -5.71 5.63 -16.07
C GLU A 178 -4.49 6.56 -15.98
N VAL A 179 -4.38 7.51 -16.91
CA VAL A 179 -3.28 8.48 -16.92
C VAL A 179 -3.28 9.33 -15.65
N ALA A 180 -4.45 9.80 -15.21
CA ALA A 180 -4.56 10.65 -14.03
C ALA A 180 -4.18 9.91 -12.74
N MET A 181 -4.60 8.65 -12.59
CA MET A 181 -4.31 7.81 -11.43
C MET A 181 -2.85 7.35 -11.41
N LYS A 182 -2.32 6.81 -12.52
CA LYS A 182 -0.94 6.31 -12.59
C LYS A 182 0.11 7.38 -12.34
N ASN A 183 -0.17 8.61 -12.78
CA ASN A 183 0.80 9.71 -12.71
C ASN A 183 0.58 10.66 -11.53
N ALA A 184 -0.34 10.35 -10.62
CA ALA A 184 -0.76 11.26 -9.54
C ALA A 184 0.43 11.76 -8.69
N ILE A 185 1.33 10.86 -8.32
CA ILE A 185 2.61 11.17 -7.66
C ILE A 185 3.73 10.48 -8.46
N PRO A 186 4.86 11.14 -8.73
CA PRO A 186 6.02 10.49 -9.34
C PRO A 186 6.55 9.35 -8.44
N MET A 187 6.57 8.13 -8.97
CA MET A 187 7.04 6.94 -8.25
C MET A 187 8.14 6.23 -9.04
N SER A 188 9.11 5.64 -8.34
CA SER A 188 10.17 4.82 -8.95
C SER A 188 9.69 3.43 -9.41
N VAL A 189 8.51 3.05 -8.94
CA VAL A 189 7.79 1.83 -9.29
C VAL A 189 6.51 2.25 -10.03
N PRO A 190 6.18 1.62 -11.17
CA PRO A 190 4.95 1.95 -11.90
C PRO A 190 3.73 1.70 -11.02
N ILE A 191 2.79 2.65 -11.02
CA ILE A 191 1.47 2.47 -10.44
C ILE A 191 0.60 1.75 -11.46
N GLU A 192 -0.08 0.70 -11.03
CA GLU A 192 -1.04 -0.05 -11.83
C GLU A 192 -2.47 0.37 -11.43
N VAL A 193 -3.36 0.36 -12.41
CA VAL A 193 -4.78 0.70 -12.25
C VAL A 193 -5.55 -0.36 -12.99
N GLU A 194 -6.38 -1.11 -12.26
CA GLU A 194 -7.32 -2.06 -12.83
C GLU A 194 -8.65 -1.35 -13.07
N MET A 195 -9.33 -1.71 -14.16
CA MET A 195 -10.59 -1.10 -14.55
C MET A 195 -11.59 -2.17 -14.96
N GLY A 196 -12.76 -2.15 -14.34
CA GLY A 196 -13.93 -2.90 -14.77
C GLY A 196 -15.08 -1.96 -15.13
N THR A 197 -16.02 -2.50 -15.91
CA THR A 197 -17.25 -1.81 -16.34
C THR A 197 -18.38 -2.81 -16.30
N GLY A 198 -19.54 -2.41 -15.79
CA GLY A 198 -20.72 -3.27 -15.66
C GLY A 198 -21.97 -2.43 -15.44
N ASP A 199 -23.14 -3.08 -15.47
CA ASP A 199 -24.42 -2.38 -15.27
C ASP A 199 -24.68 -2.05 -13.79
N ASN A 200 -23.86 -2.58 -12.89
CA ASN A 200 -23.86 -2.28 -11.47
C ASN A 200 -22.44 -2.43 -10.89
N TRP A 201 -22.27 -1.97 -9.65
CA TRP A 201 -20.95 -1.95 -9.00
C TRP A 201 -20.35 -3.35 -8.82
N LEU A 202 -21.16 -4.39 -8.58
CA LEU A 202 -20.66 -5.76 -8.41
C LEU A 202 -20.08 -6.33 -9.71
N GLU A 203 -20.63 -5.95 -10.88
CA GLU A 203 -20.10 -6.38 -12.18
C GLU A 203 -18.87 -5.58 -12.62
N ALA A 204 -18.76 -4.33 -12.15
CA ALA A 204 -17.63 -3.46 -12.47
C ALA A 204 -16.41 -3.68 -11.56
N HIS A 205 -16.58 -4.34 -10.42
CA HIS A 205 -15.55 -4.65 -9.43
C HIS A 205 -14.96 -6.05 -9.66
#